data_AF-A0A1I8AA23-F1
#
_entry.id   AF-A0A1I8AA23-F1
#
_cell.length_a   1.000
_cell.length_b   1.000
_cell.length_c   1.000
_cell.angle_alpha   90.00
_cell.angle_beta   90.00
_cell.angle_gamma   90.00
#
_symmetry.space_group_name_H-M   'P 1'
#
loop_
_entity.id
_entity.type
_entity.pdbx_description
1 polymer ?
#
loop_
_entity_poly.entity_id
_entity_poly.type
_entity_poly.pdbx_seq_one_letter_code
_entity_poly.pdbx_strand_id
1 'polypeptide(L)' 'MTLLALGALAALLTTSLALCPPDSLASADTKKCFFFVPQKADFIGAEQLCKIFGGHLASVGSSADNAIIA' A
#
# COMPACT_ATOMS: atom_id res chain seq x y z
N MET A 1 33.75 -23.49 15.74
CA MET A 1 32.34 -23.64 15.25
C MET A 1 31.39 -22.58 15.82
N THR A 2 31.87 -21.58 16.57
CA THR A 2 31.04 -20.52 17.17
C THR A 2 30.85 -19.28 16.27
N LEU A 3 31.67 -19.11 15.23
CA LEU A 3 31.57 -18.00 14.26
C LEU A 3 30.41 -18.15 13.26
N LEU A 4 29.96 -19.38 13.01
CA LEU A 4 28.83 -19.68 12.11
C LEU A 4 27.46 -19.35 12.75
N ALA A 5 27.38 -19.29 14.07
CA ALA A 5 26.14 -19.03 14.80
C ALA A 5 25.76 -17.53 14.84
N LEU A 6 26.74 -16.63 14.77
CA LEU A 6 26.48 -15.18 14.77
C LEU A 6 25.97 -14.66 13.42
N GLY A 7 26.23 -15.37 12.32
CA GLY A 7 25.71 -15.00 10.99
C GLY A 7 24.23 -15.30 10.80
N ALA A 8 23.68 -16.29 11.51
CA ALA A 8 22.29 -16.72 11.35
C ALA A 8 21.27 -15.79 12.05
N LEU A 9 21.69 -15.03 13.06
CA LEU A 9 20.79 -14.13 13.81
C LEU A 9 20.54 -12.78 13.11
N ALA A 10 21.42 -12.38 12.17
CA ALA A 10 21.27 -11.13 11.42
C ALA A 10 20.35 -11.25 10.19
N ALA A 11 19.99 -12.47 9.77
CA ALA A 11 19.19 -12.72 8.57
C ALA A 11 17.67 -12.58 8.79
N LEU A 12 17.21 -12.37 10.03
CA LEU A 12 15.78 -12.31 10.38
C LEU A 12 15.21 -10.88 10.46
N LEU A 13 16.03 -9.86 10.20
CA LEU A 13 15.65 -8.44 10.35
C LEU A 13 15.45 -7.69 9.03
N THR A 14 15.35 -8.38 7.90
CA THR A 14 14.75 -7.75 6.70
C THR A 14 13.24 -7.69 6.85
N THR A 15 12.75 -7.06 7.93
CA THR A 15 11.38 -6.54 7.95
C THR A 15 11.32 -5.52 6.83
N SER A 16 10.72 -5.92 5.70
CA SER A 16 10.41 -4.98 4.63
C SER A 16 9.68 -3.80 5.28
N LEU A 17 10.24 -2.59 5.16
CA LEU A 17 9.44 -1.38 5.27
C LEU A 17 8.51 -1.38 4.05
N ALA A 18 7.50 -2.25 4.05
CA ALA A 18 6.46 -2.25 3.05
C ALA A 18 5.70 -0.95 3.29
N LEU A 19 6.05 0.05 2.48
CA LEU A 19 5.52 1.41 2.54
C LEU A 19 4.01 1.44 2.33
N CYS A 20 3.48 0.38 1.70
CA CYS A 20 2.08 0.14 1.48
C CYS A 20 1.74 -1.35 1.75
N PRO A 21 0.48 -1.65 2.11
CA PRO A 21 -0.01 -3.03 2.23
C PRO A 21 0.16 -3.84 0.93
N PRO A 22 0.17 -5.19 1.00
CA PRO A 22 0.09 -6.03 -0.20
C PRO A 22 -1.09 -5.63 -1.10
N ASP A 23 -0.93 -5.82 -2.41
CA ASP A 23 -1.95 -5.51 -3.43
C ASP A 23 -2.38 -4.04 -3.50
N SER A 24 -1.50 -3.13 -3.07
CA SER A 24 -1.69 -1.70 -3.20
C SER A 24 -0.53 -1.01 -3.91
N LEU A 25 -0.83 0.13 -4.55
CA LEU A 25 0.10 0.95 -5.31
C LEU A 25 0.53 2.13 -4.45
N ALA A 26 1.84 2.39 -4.38
CA ALA A 26 2.35 3.58 -3.72
C ALA A 26 2.12 4.83 -4.57
N SER A 27 1.76 5.93 -3.90
CA SER A 27 1.74 7.28 -4.47
C SER A 27 3.12 7.70 -4.94
N ALA A 28 3.19 8.63 -5.90
CA ALA A 28 4.47 9.11 -6.43
C ALA A 28 5.36 9.74 -5.34
N ASP A 29 4.74 10.37 -4.35
CA ASP A 29 5.41 10.95 -3.18
C ASP A 29 5.54 9.99 -1.99
N THR A 30 5.09 8.74 -2.16
CA THR A 30 5.10 7.68 -1.14
C THR A 30 4.32 7.95 0.15
N LYS A 31 3.47 8.99 0.18
CA LYS A 31 2.69 9.34 1.38
C LYS A 31 1.31 8.69 1.44
N LYS A 32 0.86 8.13 0.33
CA LYS A 32 -0.47 7.52 0.17
C LYS A 32 -0.30 6.17 -0.51
N CYS A 33 -1.26 5.29 -0.27
CA CYS A 33 -1.36 3.98 -0.92
C CYS A 33 -2.75 3.88 -1.55
N PHE A 34 -2.80 3.35 -2.76
CA PHE A 34 -4.03 3.17 -3.53
C PHE A 34 -4.32 1.69 -3.69
N PHE A 35 -5.56 1.27 -3.50
CA PHE A 35 -5.99 -0.09 -3.78
C PHE A 35 -7.29 -0.05 -4.57
N PHE A 36 -7.50 -1.05 -5.42
CA PHE A 36 -8.68 -1.11 -6.28
C PHE A 36 -9.74 -2.03 -5.68
N VAL A 37 -10.97 -1.56 -5.60
CA VAL A 37 -12.11 -2.36 -5.16
C VAL A 37 -13.02 -2.62 -6.38
N PRO A 38 -13.15 -3.88 -6.85
CA PRO A 38 -13.86 -4.18 -8.10
C PRO A 38 -15.39 -4.07 -7.99
N GLN A 39 -15.94 -3.75 -6.82
CA GLN A 39 -17.36 -3.60 -6.58
C GLN A 39 -17.87 -2.28 -7.18
N LYS A 40 -18.87 -2.37 -8.07
CA LYS A 40 -19.57 -1.19 -8.59
C LYS A 40 -20.43 -0.56 -7.49
N ALA A 41 -20.32 0.75 -7.33
CA ALA A 41 -21.13 1.56 -6.44
C ALA A 41 -21.30 2.96 -7.03
N ASP A 42 -22.29 3.71 -6.57
CA ASP A 42 -22.32 5.15 -6.80
C ASP A 42 -21.22 5.86 -5.98
N PHE A 43 -21.09 7.17 -6.15
CA PHE A 43 -20.03 7.93 -5.48
C PHE A 43 -20.07 7.81 -3.95
N ILE A 44 -21.27 7.83 -3.35
CA ILE A 44 -21.42 7.78 -1.89
C ILE A 44 -21.13 6.36 -1.39
N GLY A 45 -21.65 5.35 -2.07
CA GLY A 45 -21.41 3.94 -1.78
C GLY A 45 -19.94 3.55 -1.92
N ALA A 46 -19.23 4.10 -2.92
CA ALA A 46 -17.80 3.87 -3.10
C ALA A 46 -16.97 4.41 -1.92
N GLU A 47 -17.27 5.62 -1.42
CA GLU A 47 -16.63 6.17 -0.22
C GLU A 47 -16.92 5.31 1.03
N GLN A 48 -18.16 4.87 1.22
CA GLN A 48 -18.51 3.98 2.33
C GLN A 48 -17.78 2.63 2.22
N LEU A 49 -17.67 2.09 1.01
CA LEU A 49 -16.96 0.83 0.77
C LEU A 49 -15.48 0.95 1.07
N CYS A 50 -14.80 2.00 0.58
CA CYS A 50 -13.38 2.22 0.87
C CYS A 50 -13.10 2.42 2.37
N LYS A 51 -14.03 3.03 3.11
CA LYS A 51 -13.95 3.14 4.58
C LYS A 51 -13.97 1.79 5.29
N ILE A 52 -14.74 0.82 4.80
CA ILE A 52 -14.77 -0.55 5.36
C ILE A 52 -13.39 -1.21 5.23
N PHE A 53 -12.66 -0.95 4.15
CA PHE A 53 -11.29 -1.42 3.93
C PHE A 53 -10.21 -0.59 4.66
N GLY A 54 -10.60 0.37 5.50
CA GLY A 54 -9.66 1.19 6.27
C GLY A 54 -9.05 2.36 5.48
N GLY A 55 -9.65 2.75 4.35
CA GLY A 55 -9.21 3.87 3.53
C GLY A 55 -10.33 4.85 3.20
N HIS A 56 -10.14 5.62 2.12
CA HIS A 56 -11.13 6.54 1.56
C HIS A 56 -11.18 6.38 0.05
N LEU A 57 -12.26 6.83 -0.58
CA LEU A 57 -12.31 6.94 -2.03
C LEU A 57 -11.16 7.82 -2.52
N ALA A 58 -10.39 7.33 -3.48
CA ALA A 58 -9.15 7.96 -3.89
C ALA A 58 -9.39 9.39 -4.42
N SER A 59 -8.74 10.37 -3.79
CA SER A 59 -8.67 11.75 -4.28
C SER A 59 -7.31 11.99 -4.94
N VAL A 60 -7.34 12.13 -6.27
CA VAL A 60 -6.14 12.12 -7.12
C VAL A 60 -5.96 13.51 -7.72
N GLY A 61 -5.15 14.32 -7.04
CA GLY A 61 -4.83 15.69 -7.48
C GLY A 61 -3.47 15.84 -8.19
N SER A 62 -2.69 14.76 -8.24
CA SER A 62 -1.34 14.75 -8.85
C SER A 62 -1.40 14.03 -10.19
N SER A 63 -0.81 14.63 -11.23
CA SER A 63 -0.66 13.99 -12.53
C SER A 63 0.23 12.74 -12.47
N ALA A 64 1.23 12.74 -11.58
CA ALA A 64 2.07 11.58 -11.35
C ALA A 64 1.29 10.44 -10.69
N ASP A 65 0.45 10.75 -9.69
CA ASP A 65 -0.42 9.74 -9.07
C ASP A 65 -1.43 9.19 -10.09
N ASN A 66 -2.01 10.06 -10.91
CA ASN A 66 -2.92 9.65 -11.97
C ASN A 66 -2.24 8.70 -12.97
N ALA A 67 -0.99 8.96 -13.35
CA ALA A 67 -0.24 8.08 -14.24
C ALA A 67 0.10 6.71 -13.61
N ILE A 68 0.15 6.62 -12.29
CA ILE A 68 0.39 5.36 -11.57
C ILE A 68 -0.88 4.50 -11.51
N ILE A 69 -2.05 5.10 -11.38
CA ILE A 69 -3.32 4.39 -11.11
C ILE A 69 -4.26 4.23 -12.31
N ALA A 70 -4.01 4.94 -13.42
CA ALA A 70 -4.83 4.91 -14.63
C ALA A 70 -4.60 3.63 -15.45
#